data_AF-A0A6A4WSM3-F1
#
_entry.id   AF-A0A6A4WSM3-F1
#
_cell.length_a   1.000
_cell.length_b   1.000
_cell.length_c   1.000
_cell.angle_alpha   90.00
_cell.angle_beta   90.00
_cell.angle_gamma   90.00
#
_symmetry.space_group_name_H-M   'P 1'
#
loop_
_entity.id
_entity.type
_entity.pdbx_description
1 polymer ?
#
loop_
_entity_poly.entity_id
_entity_poly.type
_entity_poly.pdbx_seq_one_letter_code
_entity_poly.pdbx_strand_id
1 'polypeptide(L)'
;MEVETGEVDALVSDLFTCAEERPSLVKPPIKVDVSINGQSVQMELDTGAAVSVCTYRRFKELWPDGDRLLQPSSRLLRTFSGEKLSVRGA
;
A
#
# COMPACT_ATOMS: atom_id res chain seq x y z
N MET A 1 -29.85 32.38 3.34
CA MET A 1 -28.57 31.99 2.69
C MET A 1 -28.41 30.52 3.03
N GLU A 2 -29.05 29.68 2.22
CA GLU A 2 -29.06 28.23 2.42
C GLU A 2 -27.75 27.69 1.83
N VAL A 3 -26.96 27.01 2.65
CA VAL A 3 -25.69 26.43 2.24
C VAL A 3 -26.01 25.06 1.68
N GLU A 4 -25.64 24.81 0.42
CA GLU A 4 -25.84 23.56 -0.30
C GLU A 4 -25.14 22.39 0.42
N THR A 5 -25.90 21.63 1.19
CA THR A 5 -25.44 20.45 1.95
C THR A 5 -25.50 19.15 1.14
N GLY A 6 -25.90 19.19 -0.13
CA GLY A 6 -26.18 17.99 -0.93
C GLY A 6 -24.95 17.27 -1.47
N GLU A 7 -23.86 17.98 -1.76
CA GLU A 7 -22.69 17.41 -2.45
C GLU A 7 -21.72 16.71 -1.48
N VAL A 8 -21.61 17.23 -0.24
CA VAL A 8 -20.78 16.64 0.82
C VAL A 8 -21.35 15.33 1.33
N ASP A 9 -22.67 15.19 1.40
CA ASP A 9 -23.33 14.01 1.97
C ASP A 9 -23.21 12.78 1.04
N ALA A 10 -23.23 12.99 -0.28
CA ALA A 10 -23.02 11.95 -1.27
C ALA A 10 -21.58 11.40 -1.26
N LEU A 11 -20.59 12.28 -1.13
CA LEU A 11 -19.17 11.92 -1.02
C LEU A 11 -18.86 11.12 0.26
N VAL A 12 -19.52 11.47 1.36
CA VAL A 12 -19.38 10.78 2.65
C VAL A 12 -20.09 9.42 2.61
N SER A 13 -21.26 9.34 1.99
CA SER A 13 -21.99 8.08 1.80
C SER A 13 -21.17 7.05 1.01
N ASP A 14 -20.53 7.45 -0.08
CA ASP A 14 -19.67 6.55 -0.88
C ASP A 14 -18.41 6.11 -0.12
N LEU A 15 -17.92 6.90 0.83
CA LEU A 15 -16.75 6.58 1.64
C LEU A 15 -17.04 5.50 2.71
N PHE A 16 -18.28 5.39 3.17
CA PHE A 16 -18.69 4.43 4.20
C PHE A 16 -19.52 3.23 3.69
N THR A 17 -19.79 3.17 2.38
CA THR A 17 -20.54 2.04 1.82
C THR A 17 -19.63 0.84 1.58
N CYS A 18 -19.52 -0.03 2.58
CA CYS A 18 -19.06 -1.41 2.37
C CYS A 18 -20.13 -2.16 1.55
N ALA A 19 -20.06 -2.06 0.23
CA ALA A 19 -21.01 -2.70 -0.67
C ALA A 19 -21.18 -4.20 -0.36
N GLU A 20 -22.40 -4.60 0.01
CA GLU A 20 -22.82 -6.01 0.09
C GLU A 20 -22.99 -6.66 -1.30
N GLU A 21 -22.99 -5.87 -2.37
CA GLU A 21 -23.05 -6.36 -3.73
C GLU A 21 -21.64 -6.61 -4.25
N ARG A 22 -21.32 -7.86 -4.63
CA ARG A 22 -20.08 -8.21 -5.34
C ARG A 22 -20.16 -7.71 -6.77
N PRO A 23 -19.50 -6.61 -7.16
CA PRO A 23 -19.30 -6.34 -8.56
C PRO A 23 -18.22 -7.32 -9.02
N SER A 24 -18.42 -7.98 -10.15
CA SER A 24 -17.43 -8.81 -10.85
C SER A 24 -16.24 -8.00 -11.40
N LEU A 25 -15.96 -6.83 -10.83
CA LEU A 25 -14.89 -5.92 -11.22
C LEU A 25 -13.86 -5.91 -10.11
N VAL A 26 -12.71 -6.55 -10.36
CA VAL A 26 -11.50 -6.38 -9.56
C VAL A 26 -11.16 -4.90 -9.58
N LYS A 27 -11.49 -4.18 -8.50
CA LYS A 27 -11.08 -2.77 -8.35
C LYS A 27 -9.55 -2.74 -8.28
N PRO A 28 -8.89 -1.84 -9.03
CA PRO A 28 -7.44 -1.72 -8.95
C PRO A 28 -7.03 -1.27 -7.53
N PRO A 29 -5.82 -1.65 -7.06
CA PRO A 29 -5.34 -1.23 -5.76
C PRO A 29 -5.21 0.29 -5.69
N ILE A 30 -5.53 0.86 -4.53
CA ILE A 30 -5.29 2.28 -4.25
C ILE A 30 -3.78 2.46 -4.13
N LYS A 31 -3.23 3.44 -4.87
CA LYS A 31 -1.81 3.75 -4.86
C LYS A 31 -1.54 5.15 -4.36
N VAL A 32 -0.42 5.31 -3.66
CA VAL A 32 0.04 6.58 -3.09
C VAL A 32 1.50 6.80 -3.44
N ASP A 33 1.87 8.06 -3.66
CA ASP A 33 3.27 8.45 -3.85
C ASP A 33 3.92 8.69 -2.48
N VAL A 34 5.00 7.95 -2.20
CA VAL A 34 5.74 8.02 -0.94
C VAL A 34 7.16 8.52 -1.23
N SER A 35 7.62 9.53 -0.49
CA SER A 35 9.01 9.98 -0.57
C SER A 35 9.91 9.07 0.28
N ILE A 36 10.77 8.30 -0.38
CA ILE A 36 11.74 7.41 0.25
C ILE A 36 13.13 7.96 -0.08
N ASN A 37 13.82 8.51 0.92
CA ASN A 37 15.14 9.14 0.73
C ASN A 37 15.16 10.20 -0.38
N GLY A 38 14.08 10.98 -0.51
CA GLY A 38 13.95 12.03 -1.53
C GLY A 38 13.51 11.54 -2.91
N GLN A 39 13.37 10.23 -3.13
CA GLN A 39 12.79 9.66 -4.35
C GLN A 39 11.29 9.42 -4.16
N SER A 40 10.47 9.86 -5.11
CA SER A 40 9.04 9.52 -5.12
C SER A 40 8.84 8.08 -5.60
N VAL A 41 8.20 7.26 -4.77
CA VAL A 41 7.94 5.85 -5.03
C VAL A 41 6.44 5.60 -4.91
N GLN A 42 5.81 5.18 -6.01
CA GLN A 42 4.43 4.75 -5.99
C GLN A 42 4.30 3.40 -5.28
N MET A 43 3.46 3.34 -4.25
CA MET A 43 3.20 2.14 -3.44
C MET A 43 1.70 1.87 -3.35
N GLU A 44 1.33 0.60 -3.12
CA GLU A 44 -0.05 0.22 -2.78
C GLU A 44 -0.33 0.57 -1.31
N LEU A 45 -1.51 1.16 -1.07
CA LEU A 45 -2.02 1.40 0.28
C LEU A 45 -2.67 0.12 0.81
N ASP A 46 -1.94 -0.61 1.64
CA ASP A 46 -2.42 -1.81 2.33
C ASP A 46 -2.54 -1.55 3.83
N THR A 47 -3.77 -1.29 4.30
CA THR A 47 -4.05 -1.06 5.73
C THR A 47 -4.01 -2.34 6.56
N GLY A 48 -3.99 -3.52 5.94
CA GLY A 48 -3.83 -4.81 6.61
C GLY A 48 -2.37 -5.19 6.87
N ALA A 49 -1.41 -4.45 6.28
CA ALA A 49 0.00 -4.71 6.45
C ALA A 49 0.56 -4.06 7.73
N ALA A 50 1.31 -4.84 8.53
CA ALA A 50 1.99 -4.33 9.72
C ALA A 50 3.26 -3.52 9.42
N VAL A 51 3.84 -3.69 8.22
CA VAL A 51 5.06 -3.01 7.76
C VAL A 51 4.98 -2.79 6.25
N SER A 52 5.64 -1.73 5.76
CA SER A 52 5.85 -1.54 4.33
C SER A 52 6.83 -2.59 3.78
N VAL A 53 6.50 -3.18 2.64
CA VAL A 53 7.32 -4.19 1.96
C VAL A 53 7.60 -3.77 0.53
N CYS A 54 8.71 -4.22 -0.04
CA CYS A 54 8.99 -4.10 -1.46
C CYS A 54 9.62 -5.39 -1.98
N THR A 55 9.54 -5.61 -3.29
CA THR A 55 10.24 -6.73 -3.91
C THR A 55 11.73 -6.47 -3.94
N TYR A 56 12.54 -7.53 -3.90
CA TYR A 56 14.00 -7.39 -4.02
C TYR A 56 14.44 -6.74 -5.34
N ARG A 57 13.69 -7.01 -6.41
CA ARG A 57 13.89 -6.33 -7.70
C ARG A 57 13.73 -4.82 -7.55
N ARG A 58 12.62 -4.39 -6.93
CA ARG A 58 12.34 -2.96 -6.74
C ARG A 58 13.38 -2.28 -5.84
N PHE A 59 13.85 -2.95 -4.78
CA PHE A 59 14.96 -2.48 -3.96
C PHE A 59 16.20 -2.15 -4.81
N LYS A 60 16.62 -3.09 -5.68
CA LYS A 60 17.81 -2.88 -6.55
C LYS A 60 17.60 -1.78 -7.59
N GLU A 61 16.37 -1.57 -8.07
CA GLU A 61 16.05 -0.48 -9.00
C GLU A 61 16.11 0.89 -8.32
N LEU A 62 15.76 0.97 -7.02
CA LEU A 62 15.81 2.22 -6.25
C LEU A 62 17.24 2.58 -5.82
N TRP A 63 18.07 1.58 -5.55
CA TRP A 63 19.47 1.76 -5.12
C TRP A 63 20.42 0.89 -5.96
N PRO A 64 20.63 1.23 -7.25
CA PRO A 64 21.39 0.41 -8.18
C PRO A 64 22.89 0.35 -7.86
N ASP A 65 23.44 1.43 -7.30
CA ASP A 65 24.89 1.56 -7.05
C ASP A 65 25.35 0.87 -5.76
N GLY A 66 24.43 0.25 -5.01
CA GLY A 66 24.74 -0.45 -3.77
C GLY A 66 24.92 0.47 -2.56
N ASP A 67 24.59 1.76 -2.69
CA ASP A 67 24.59 2.75 -1.60
C ASP A 67 23.77 2.33 -0.38
N ARG A 68 22.90 1.34 -0.55
CA ARG A 68 22.18 0.68 0.54
C ARG A 68 22.34 -0.83 0.45
N LEU A 69 22.80 -1.41 1.55
CA LEU A 69 22.91 -2.85 1.74
C LEU A 69 21.78 -3.31 2.67
N LEU A 70 21.06 -4.35 2.25
CA LEU A 70 20.07 -5.01 3.09
C LEU A 70 20.74 -5.52 4.38
N GLN A 71 20.20 -5.14 5.53
CA GLN A 71 20.65 -5.70 6.80
C GLN A 71 19.84 -6.95 7.14
N PRO A 72 20.43 -7.93 7.85
CA PRO A 72 19.69 -9.10 8.30
C PRO A 72 18.45 -8.69 9.10
N SER A 73 17.32 -9.35 8.82
CA SER A 73 16.06 -9.10 9.51
C SER A 73 15.62 -10.34 10.28
N SER A 74 15.22 -10.15 11.54
CA SER A 74 14.62 -11.19 12.37
C SER A 74 13.09 -11.28 12.20
N ARG A 75 12.51 -10.45 11.33
CA ARG A 75 11.06 -10.40 11.11
C ARG A 75 10.58 -11.62 10.35
N LEU A 76 9.48 -12.19 10.84
CA LEU A 76 8.74 -13.25 10.16
C LEU A 76 7.43 -12.66 9.64
N LEU A 77 7.29 -12.58 8.32
CA LEU A 77 6.09 -12.02 7.69
C LEU A 77 5.26 -13.14 7.08
N ARG A 78 3.94 -12.95 7.10
CA ARG A 78 2.98 -13.85 6.47
C ARG A 78 1.97 -13.06 5.66
N THR A 79 1.51 -13.66 4.57
CA THR A 79 0.37 -13.16 3.81
C THR A 79 -0.92 -13.33 4.62
N PHE A 80 -2.01 -12.74 4.14
CA PHE A 80 -3.34 -12.93 4.76
C PHE A 80 -3.75 -14.41 4.79
N SER A 81 -3.31 -15.22 3.83
CA SER A 81 -3.57 -16.66 3.76
C SER A 81 -2.68 -17.50 4.68
N GLY A 82 -1.73 -16.86 5.39
CA GLY A 82 -0.80 -17.51 6.33
C GLY A 82 0.51 -18.01 5.70
N GLU A 83 0.67 -17.86 4.39
CA GLU A 83 1.91 -18.20 3.67
C GLU A 83 3.08 -17.36 4.19
N LYS A 84 4.23 -17.99 4.44
CA LYS A 84 5.43 -17.28 4.93
C LYS A 84 6.11 -16.55 3.77
N LEU A 85 6.45 -15.28 3.99
CA LEU A 85 7.26 -14.51 3.05
C LEU A 85 8.76 -14.70 3.34
N SER A 86 9.56 -14.82 2.28
CA SER A 86 11.02 -14.85 2.38
C SER A 86 11.56 -13.42 2.49
N VAL A 87 11.94 -13.02 3.71
CA VAL A 87 12.49 -11.69 3.99
C VAL A 87 13.99 -11.70 3.72
N ARG A 88 14.45 -10.86 2.79
CA ARG A 88 15.88 -10.74 2.45
C ARG A 88 16.66 -9.79 3.36
N GLY A 89 15.96 -8.88 4.03
CA GLY A 89 16.54 -7.90 4.93
C GLY A 89 15.58 -6.73 5.18
N ALA A 90 16.02 -5.78 5.99
CA ALA A 90 15.33 -4.53 6.29
C ALA A 90 16.35 -3.37 6.40
#